data_AF-A0A940CC09-F1
#
_entry.id   AF-A0A940CC09-F1
#
_cell.length_a   1.000
_cell.length_b   1.000
_cell.length_c   1.000
_cell.angle_alpha   90.00
_cell.angle_beta   90.00
_cell.angle_gamma   90.00
#
_symmetry.space_group_name_H-M   'P 1'
#
loop_
_entity.id
_entity.type
_entity.pdbx_description
1 polymer ?
#
loop_
_entity_poly.entity_id
_entity_poly.type
_entity_poly.pdbx_seq_one_letter_code
_entity_poly.pdbx_strand_id
1 'polypeptide(L)'
;MSKISRNNKKKKRIRLPAEFAEGALRFKTGAGWKACYDSEKALYTAETFWAGYYDLYEINAEIFSNLKTKGMKRRDAHELIGTGRHLYKSVSDRNGSYDIALDDNYASLCPWAEVQKTGELWGREMTDLAVAIFDSEKQNRQPKT
;
A
#
# COMPACT_ATOMS: atom_id res chain seq x y z
N MET A 1 12.47 46.07 -6.23
CA MET A 1 12.37 44.90 -5.33
C MET A 1 10.97 44.32 -5.43
N SER A 2 10.79 43.22 -6.17
CA SER A 2 9.48 42.60 -6.41
C SER A 2 9.23 41.47 -5.41
N LYS A 3 8.14 41.55 -4.64
CA LYS A 3 7.72 40.52 -3.68
C LYS A 3 6.97 39.41 -4.43
N ILE A 4 7.62 38.26 -4.61
CA ILE A 4 6.96 37.05 -5.11
C ILE A 4 6.09 36.49 -3.98
N SER A 5 4.77 36.67 -4.14
CA SER A 5 3.74 36.06 -3.29
C SER A 5 3.73 34.54 -3.52
N ARG A 6 4.20 33.76 -2.53
CA ARG A 6 4.04 32.30 -2.51
C ARG A 6 2.62 31.95 -2.10
N ASN A 7 1.73 31.86 -3.08
CA ASN A 7 0.36 31.42 -2.87
C ASN A 7 0.31 29.88 -2.73
N ASN A 8 0.78 29.35 -1.60
CA ASN A 8 0.64 27.93 -1.25
C ASN A 8 -0.81 27.64 -0.85
N LYS A 9 -1.70 27.51 -1.83
CA LYS A 9 -3.04 26.95 -1.61
C LYS A 9 -2.86 25.53 -1.06
N LYS A 10 -3.06 25.36 0.25
CA LYS A 10 -3.25 24.05 0.89
C LYS A 10 -4.36 23.34 0.10
N LYS A 11 -4.01 22.40 -0.79
CA LYS A 11 -4.97 21.51 -1.44
C LYS A 11 -5.75 20.84 -0.32
N LYS A 12 -7.03 21.19 -0.15
CA LYS A 12 -7.93 20.48 0.76
C LYS A 12 -7.85 19.02 0.35
N ARG A 13 -7.40 18.13 1.25
CA ARG A 13 -7.46 16.68 1.02
C ARG A 13 -8.93 16.34 0.79
N ILE A 14 -9.31 16.11 -0.46
CA ILE A 14 -10.65 15.66 -0.81
C ILE A 14 -10.81 14.30 -0.16
N ARG A 15 -11.83 14.16 0.70
CA ARG A 15 -12.15 12.87 1.31
C ARG A 15 -12.72 11.99 0.19
N LEU A 16 -11.98 10.95 -0.20
CA LEU A 16 -12.46 9.98 -1.17
C LEU A 16 -13.74 9.30 -0.64
N PRO A 17 -14.68 8.94 -1.52
CA PRO A 17 -15.83 8.16 -1.14
C PRO A 17 -15.42 6.75 -0.67
N ALA A 18 -16.30 6.13 0.12
CA ALA A 18 -16.12 4.78 0.64
C ALA A 18 -15.88 3.75 -0.48
N GLU A 19 -16.63 3.87 -1.58
CA GLU A 19 -16.49 3.04 -2.78
C GLU A 19 -16.62 3.93 -4.01
N PHE A 20 -15.81 3.69 -5.03
CA PHE A 20 -15.86 4.40 -6.31
C PHE A 20 -15.15 3.62 -7.41
N ALA A 21 -15.30 4.08 -8.64
CA ALA A 21 -14.57 3.55 -9.80
C ALA A 21 -13.90 4.68 -10.58
N GLU A 22 -12.80 4.37 -11.24
CA GLU A 22 -12.04 5.27 -12.11
C GLU A 22 -11.50 4.45 -13.28
N GLY A 23 -12.11 4.59 -14.46
CA GLY A 23 -11.80 3.73 -15.60
C GLY A 23 -12.04 2.25 -15.27
N ALA A 24 -11.01 1.42 -15.47
CA ALA A 24 -10.98 0.00 -15.17
C ALA A 24 -10.80 -0.33 -13.66
N LEU A 25 -10.60 0.68 -12.81
CA LEU A 25 -10.30 0.50 -11.41
C LEU A 25 -11.54 0.62 -10.54
N ARG A 26 -11.71 -0.31 -9.60
CA ARG A 26 -12.77 -0.27 -8.57
C ARG A 26 -12.14 -0.21 -7.19
N PHE A 27 -12.49 0.81 -6.43
CA PHE A 27 -11.89 1.11 -5.14
C PHE A 27 -12.85 0.89 -3.97
N LYS A 28 -12.28 0.43 -2.86
CA LYS A 28 -12.86 0.48 -1.51
C LYS A 28 -11.90 1.25 -0.60
N THR A 29 -12.42 2.12 0.25
CA THR A 29 -11.62 2.91 1.19
C THR A 29 -12.14 2.75 2.62
N GLY A 30 -11.22 2.79 3.56
CA GLY A 30 -11.53 2.85 4.98
C GLY A 30 -10.47 3.60 5.77
N ALA A 31 -10.60 3.61 7.09
CA ALA A 31 -9.63 4.31 7.94
C ALA A 31 -8.27 3.61 7.87
N GLY A 32 -7.29 4.26 7.24
CA GLY A 32 -5.91 3.75 7.15
C GLY A 32 -5.72 2.62 6.13
N TRP A 33 -6.62 2.46 5.16
CA TRP A 33 -6.46 1.50 4.06
C TRP A 33 -7.25 1.92 2.82
N LYS A 34 -6.79 1.45 1.66
CA LYS A 34 -7.49 1.56 0.37
C LYS A 34 -7.20 0.29 -0.42
N ALA A 35 -8.23 -0.29 -1.03
CA ALA A 35 -8.11 -1.48 -1.87
C ALA A 35 -8.63 -1.18 -3.28
N CYS A 36 -8.03 -1.82 -4.27
CA CYS A 36 -8.32 -1.66 -5.68
C CYS A 36 -8.48 -3.03 -6.35
N TYR A 37 -9.50 -3.16 -7.18
CA TYR A 37 -9.58 -4.18 -8.22
C TYR A 37 -9.33 -3.52 -9.58
N ASP A 38 -8.33 -4.02 -10.31
CA ASP A 38 -8.01 -3.62 -11.69
C ASP A 38 -8.58 -4.68 -12.65
N SER A 39 -9.61 -4.33 -13.41
CA SER A 39 -10.26 -5.29 -14.32
C SER A 39 -9.44 -5.60 -15.57
N GLU A 40 -8.53 -4.72 -16.00
CA GLU A 40 -7.66 -4.97 -17.16
C GLU A 40 -6.62 -6.04 -16.84
N LYS A 41 -6.09 -6.01 -15.61
CA LYS A 41 -5.10 -6.98 -15.13
C LYS A 41 -5.71 -8.17 -14.38
N ALA A 42 -7.02 -8.13 -14.12
CA ALA A 42 -7.72 -9.05 -13.22
C ALA A 42 -7.00 -9.20 -11.85
N LEU A 43 -6.53 -8.07 -11.29
CA LEU A 43 -5.65 -8.03 -10.12
C LEU A 43 -6.31 -7.27 -8.97
N TYR A 44 -6.15 -7.78 -7.74
CA TYR A 44 -6.58 -7.07 -6.54
C TYR A 44 -5.37 -6.64 -5.72
N THR A 45 -5.33 -5.37 -5.34
CA THR A 45 -4.24 -4.78 -4.57
C THR A 45 -4.79 -3.92 -3.43
N ALA A 46 -4.02 -3.71 -2.39
CA ALA A 46 -4.39 -2.86 -1.27
C ALA A 46 -3.19 -2.15 -0.67
N GLU A 47 -3.43 -0.97 -0.10
CA GLU A 47 -2.50 -0.27 0.77
C GLU A 47 -3.04 -0.27 2.20
N THR A 48 -2.14 -0.38 3.16
CA THR A 48 -2.41 -0.03 4.56
C THR A 48 -1.44 1.07 4.97
N PHE A 49 -1.92 2.03 5.77
CA PHE A 49 -1.09 3.14 6.21
C PHE A 49 -1.53 3.69 7.55
N TRP A 50 -0.54 4.16 8.31
CA TRP A 50 -0.76 4.90 9.55
C TRP A 50 0.45 5.81 9.83
N ALA A 51 0.41 6.53 10.95
CA ALA A 51 1.56 7.28 11.42
C ALA A 51 2.78 6.35 11.57
N GLY A 52 3.75 6.50 10.67
CA GLY A 52 5.02 5.80 10.69
C GLY A 52 5.10 4.52 9.85
N TYR A 53 4.07 4.16 9.08
CA TYR A 53 4.21 3.07 8.09
C TYR A 53 3.24 3.17 6.91
N TYR A 54 3.66 2.56 5.80
CA TYR A 54 2.90 2.41 4.56
C TYR A 54 3.28 1.09 3.88
N ASP A 55 2.30 0.23 3.65
CA ASP A 55 2.51 -1.11 3.10
C ASP A 55 1.58 -1.35 1.89
N LEU A 56 2.08 -2.06 0.87
CA LEU A 56 1.31 -2.49 -0.31
C LEU A 56 1.20 -4.00 -0.38
N TYR A 57 0.02 -4.48 -0.75
CA TYR A 57 -0.30 -5.89 -0.86
C TYR A 57 -0.97 -6.21 -2.19
N GLU A 58 -0.65 -7.38 -2.72
CA GLU A 58 -1.52 -8.11 -3.64
C GLU A 58 -2.45 -8.99 -2.80
N ILE A 59 -3.75 -8.82 -2.98
CA ILE A 59 -4.78 -9.55 -2.25
C ILE A 59 -5.60 -10.39 -3.24
N ASN A 60 -6.52 -11.21 -2.75
CA ASN A 60 -7.43 -11.96 -3.61
C ASN A 60 -8.85 -11.36 -3.58
N ALA A 61 -9.73 -11.89 -4.43
CA ALA A 61 -11.13 -11.44 -4.54
C ALA A 61 -11.92 -11.63 -3.24
N GLU A 62 -11.58 -12.65 -2.43
CA GLU A 62 -12.21 -12.93 -1.14
C GLU A 62 -11.89 -11.84 -0.12
N ILE A 63 -10.60 -11.52 0.06
CA ILE A 63 -10.13 -10.41 0.90
C ILE A 63 -10.82 -9.11 0.47
N PHE A 64 -10.80 -8.79 -0.83
CA PHE A 64 -11.42 -7.58 -1.35
C PHE A 64 -12.93 -7.52 -1.06
N SER A 65 -13.64 -8.66 -1.19
CA SER A 65 -15.08 -8.75 -0.90
C SER A 65 -15.37 -8.56 0.59
N ASN A 66 -14.55 -9.15 1.45
CA ASN A 66 -14.68 -9.09 2.91
C ASN A 66 -14.32 -7.73 3.52
N LEU A 67 -13.59 -6.87 2.80
CA LEU A 67 -13.37 -5.48 3.22
C LEU A 67 -14.69 -4.70 3.22
N LYS A 68 -15.17 -4.39 4.43
CA LYS A 68 -16.39 -3.60 4.68
C LYS A 68 -16.02 -2.13 4.89
N THR A 69 -16.52 -1.26 4.03
CA THR A 69 -16.24 0.18 4.09
C THR A 69 -16.99 0.90 5.23
N LYS A 70 -18.02 0.27 5.78
CA LYS A 70 -18.77 0.75 6.95
C LYS A 70 -18.66 -0.24 8.12
N GLY A 71 -18.37 0.27 9.31
CA GLY A 71 -18.39 -0.50 10.56
C GLY A 71 -17.20 -1.44 10.80
N MET A 72 -16.30 -1.62 9.83
CA MET A 72 -15.06 -2.37 10.02
C MET A 72 -14.05 -1.54 10.79
N LYS A 73 -13.41 -2.13 11.81
CA LYS A 73 -12.31 -1.47 12.51
C LYS A 73 -11.09 -1.48 11.61
N ARG A 74 -10.26 -0.43 11.73
CA ARG A 74 -8.97 -0.35 11.02
C ARG A 74 -8.11 -1.59 11.25
N ARG A 75 -8.03 -2.06 12.50
CA ARG A 75 -7.25 -3.25 12.88
C ARG A 75 -7.70 -4.48 12.10
N ASP A 76 -9.00 -4.76 12.08
CA ASP A 76 -9.56 -5.94 11.39
C ASP A 76 -9.27 -5.88 9.88
N ALA A 77 -9.35 -4.69 9.26
CA ALA A 77 -8.98 -4.51 7.86
C ALA A 77 -7.49 -4.73 7.62
N HIS A 78 -6.61 -4.26 8.52
CA HIS A 78 -5.17 -4.46 8.44
C HIS A 78 -4.80 -5.94 8.59
N GLU A 79 -5.39 -6.64 9.57
CA GLU A 79 -5.19 -8.08 9.76
C GLU A 79 -5.65 -8.86 8.53
N LEU A 80 -6.79 -8.51 7.93
CA LEU A 80 -7.30 -9.15 6.73
C LEU A 80 -6.41 -8.90 5.50
N ILE A 81 -6.03 -7.64 5.23
CA ILE A 81 -5.16 -7.28 4.11
C ILE A 81 -3.77 -7.92 4.24
N GLY A 82 -3.24 -7.98 5.47
CA GLY A 82 -1.92 -8.55 5.77
C GLY A 82 -1.80 -10.06 5.53
N THR A 83 -2.91 -10.74 5.21
CA THR A 83 -2.88 -12.14 4.74
C THR A 83 -2.57 -12.27 3.24
N GLY A 84 -2.57 -11.15 2.50
CA GLY A 84 -2.14 -11.09 1.12
C GLY A 84 -0.63 -11.10 0.96
N ARG A 85 -0.17 -11.15 -0.29
CA ARG A 85 1.26 -11.11 -0.65
C ARG A 85 1.78 -9.68 -0.49
N HIS A 86 2.83 -9.51 0.28
CA HIS A 86 3.38 -8.20 0.63
C HIS A 86 4.33 -7.72 -0.49
N LEU A 87 4.03 -6.59 -1.10
CA LEU A 87 4.73 -6.07 -2.27
C LEU A 87 5.79 -5.04 -1.91
N TYR A 88 5.47 -4.17 -0.96
CA TYR A 88 6.30 -3.03 -0.57
C TYR A 88 5.99 -2.61 0.85
N LYS A 89 7.03 -2.20 1.57
CA LYS A 89 6.95 -1.70 2.95
C LYS A 89 7.74 -0.42 3.08
N SER A 90 7.19 0.55 3.79
CA SER A 90 7.85 1.80 4.18
C SER A 90 7.60 2.02 5.65
N VAL A 91 8.66 2.20 6.42
CA VAL A 91 8.60 2.38 7.87
C VAL A 91 9.36 3.63 8.23
N SER A 92 8.77 4.44 9.09
CA SER A 92 9.42 5.58 9.73
C SER A 92 9.02 5.62 11.19
N ASP A 93 9.87 5.02 12.02
CA ASP A 93 9.66 4.94 13.47
C ASP A 93 10.79 5.66 14.23
N ARG A 94 10.90 5.41 15.55
CA ARG A 94 11.92 6.06 16.39
C ARG A 94 13.34 5.57 16.11
N ASN A 95 13.48 4.43 15.43
CA ASN A 95 14.75 3.76 15.17
C ASN A 95 15.27 4.07 13.75
N GLY A 96 14.49 4.78 12.94
CA GLY A 96 14.89 5.24 11.62
C GLY A 96 13.76 5.13 10.61
N SER A 97 14.09 5.47 9.38
CA SER A 97 13.18 5.36 8.25
C SER A 97 13.82 4.53 7.15
N TYR A 98 13.09 3.55 6.63
CA TYR A 98 13.55 2.66 5.57
C TYR A 98 12.38 2.15 4.73
N ASP A 99 12.70 1.87 3.46
CA ASP A 99 11.77 1.31 2.50
C ASP A 99 12.28 -0.07 2.04
N ILE A 100 11.39 -1.01 1.77
CA ILE A 100 11.70 -2.37 1.30
C ILE A 100 10.79 -2.71 0.12
N ALA A 101 11.38 -2.99 -1.04
CA ALA A 101 10.67 -3.57 -2.19
C ALA A 101 10.74 -5.10 -2.09
N LEU A 102 9.63 -5.74 -1.71
CA LEU A 102 9.52 -7.19 -1.57
C LEU A 102 9.22 -7.86 -2.93
N ASP A 103 8.47 -7.16 -3.80
CA ASP A 103 8.35 -7.45 -5.23
C ASP A 103 8.86 -6.25 -6.02
N ASP A 104 9.86 -6.44 -6.88
CA ASP A 104 10.47 -5.37 -7.68
C ASP A 104 9.46 -4.70 -8.64
N ASN A 105 8.33 -5.35 -8.94
CA ASN A 105 7.27 -4.84 -9.81
C ASN A 105 6.13 -4.15 -9.06
N TYR A 106 6.25 -3.90 -7.75
CA TYR A 106 5.17 -3.32 -6.93
C TYR A 106 4.51 -2.07 -7.55
N ALA A 107 5.31 -1.18 -8.17
CA ALA A 107 4.81 0.03 -8.81
C ALA A 107 3.94 -0.25 -10.04
N SER A 108 4.28 -1.27 -10.83
CA SER A 108 3.51 -1.70 -12.01
C SER A 108 2.24 -2.45 -11.61
N LEU A 109 2.27 -3.15 -10.47
CA LEU A 109 1.11 -3.83 -9.88
C LEU A 109 0.12 -2.84 -9.26
N CYS A 110 0.62 -1.76 -8.65
CA CYS A 110 -0.17 -0.75 -7.95
C CYS A 110 -0.02 0.65 -8.57
N PRO A 111 -0.32 0.87 -9.87
CA PRO A 111 -0.12 2.19 -10.51
C PRO A 111 -1.02 3.29 -9.93
N TRP A 112 -2.08 2.91 -9.22
CA TRP A 112 -3.00 3.80 -8.53
C TRP A 112 -2.49 4.31 -7.18
N ALA A 113 -1.44 3.69 -6.64
CA ALA A 113 -0.96 3.95 -5.29
C ALA A 113 0.03 5.12 -5.27
N GLU A 114 -0.25 6.12 -4.43
CA GLU A 114 0.69 7.20 -4.13
C GLU A 114 1.68 6.72 -3.05
N VAL A 115 2.70 5.95 -3.47
CA VAL A 115 3.65 5.30 -2.56
C VAL A 115 4.32 6.31 -1.62
N GLN A 116 4.12 6.13 -0.31
CA GLN A 116 4.69 7.00 0.71
C GLN A 116 6.07 6.50 1.10
N LYS A 117 7.09 6.99 0.41
CA LYS A 117 8.49 6.74 0.74
C LYS A 117 8.90 7.54 1.97
N THR A 118 9.50 6.88 2.94
CA THR A 118 9.91 7.54 4.18
C THR A 118 11.40 7.45 4.46
N GLY A 119 12.11 6.51 3.83
CA GLY A 119 13.55 6.34 4.02
C GLY A 119 14.29 5.90 2.76
N GLU A 120 15.48 5.35 2.97
CA GLU A 120 16.28 4.74 1.91
C GLU A 120 15.72 3.35 1.57
N LEU A 121 15.67 3.04 0.28
CA LEU A 121 15.27 1.72 -0.20
C LEU A 121 16.40 0.73 0.07
N TRP A 122 16.09 -0.34 0.80
CA TRP A 122 17.05 -1.41 1.04
C TRP A 122 17.52 -2.07 -0.25
N GLY A 123 18.83 -2.33 -0.31
CA GLY A 123 19.43 -3.14 -1.36
C GLY A 123 18.91 -4.59 -1.31
N ARG A 124 19.03 -5.29 -2.45
CA ARG A 124 18.51 -6.65 -2.63
C ARG A 124 18.95 -7.63 -1.55
N GLU A 125 20.22 -7.58 -1.16
CA GLU A 125 20.81 -8.46 -0.15
C GLU A 125 20.12 -8.28 1.21
N MET A 126 19.88 -7.03 1.65
CA MET A 126 19.17 -6.72 2.89
C MET A 126 17.70 -7.16 2.84
N THR A 127 17.05 -6.98 1.69
CA THR A 127 15.68 -7.47 1.47
C THR A 127 15.62 -9.00 1.54
N ASP A 128 16.58 -9.71 0.93
CA ASP A 128 16.61 -11.17 0.93
C ASP A 128 16.88 -11.73 2.34
N LEU A 129 17.74 -11.07 3.12
CA LEU A 129 17.93 -11.37 4.54
C LEU A 129 16.63 -11.17 5.33
N ALA A 130 15.91 -10.08 5.09
CA ALA A 130 14.63 -9.83 5.72
C ALA A 130 13.59 -10.91 5.37
N VAL A 131 13.50 -11.29 4.09
CA VAL A 131 12.59 -12.36 3.63
C VAL A 131 12.93 -13.72 4.25
N ALA A 132 14.22 -14.02 4.41
CA ALA A 132 14.67 -15.27 5.03
C ALA A 132 14.35 -15.34 6.54
N ILE A 133 14.45 -14.20 7.24
CA ILE A 133 14.23 -14.10 8.69
C ILE A 133 12.75 -14.01 9.04
N PHE A 134 11.97 -13.25 8.28
CA PHE A 134 10.56 -13.01 8.58
C PHE A 134 9.66 -14.02 7.86
N ASP A 135 9.08 -14.94 8.62
CA ASP A 135 8.13 -15.93 8.10
C ASP A 135 6.97 -15.31 7.32
N SER A 136 6.54 -14.10 7.69
CA SER A 136 5.47 -13.36 7.00
C SER A 136 5.82 -13.00 5.55
N GLU A 137 7.11 -12.97 5.20
CA GLU A 137 7.58 -12.48 3.90
C GLU A 137 8.03 -13.60 2.95
N LYS A 138 8.05 -14.86 3.42
CA LYS A 138 8.55 -16.03 2.66
C LYS A 138 7.83 -16.26 1.33
N GLN A 139 6.58 -15.83 1.21
CA GLN A 139 5.78 -16.01 -0.02
C GLN A 139 6.18 -15.03 -1.14
N ASN A 140 6.93 -13.95 -0.84
CA ASN A 140 7.18 -12.88 -1.80
C ASN A 140 8.25 -13.23 -2.85
N ARG A 141 9.10 -14.23 -2.59
CA ARG A 141 10.21 -14.66 -3.49
C ARG A 141 9.97 -16.00 -4.20
N GLN A 142 8.79 -16.60 -4.04
CA GLN A 142 8.50 -17.85 -4.74
C GLN A 142 8.26 -17.61 -6.25
N PRO A 143 8.75 -18.48 -7.14
CA PRO A 143 8.43 -18.40 -8.56
C PRO A 143 6.91 -18.51 -8.77
N LYS A 144 6.33 -17.63 -9.57
CA LYS A 144 4.92 -17.76 -9.98
C LYS A 144 4.82 -18.98 -10.91
N THR A 145 4.08 -20.01 -10.50
CA THR A 145 3.67 -21.13 -11.37
C THR A 145 2.57 -20.71 -12.33
#